data_AF-A0A933CWG6-F1
#
_entry.id   AF-A0A933CWG6-F1
#
_cell.length_a   1.000
_cell.length_b   1.000
_cell.length_c   1.000
_cell.angle_alpha   90.00
_cell.angle_beta   90.00
_cell.angle_gamma   90.00
#
_symmetry.space_group_name_H-M   'P 1'
#
loop_
_entity.id
_entity.type
_entity.pdbx_description
1 polymer ?
#
loop_
_entity_poly.entity_id
_entity_poly.type
_entity_poly.pdbx_seq_one_letter_code
_entity_poly.pdbx_strand_id
1 'polypeptide(L)'
;MKKLTISAAAIILGIALSLVPATQAATNCSFTTVDMIMVLDSDCTTDATIFIPNEWTLNGNDFTITAVDPAGGHFTGAVVANGGPVANVEHLSITTSALGNVCDAGANRLRGIMFQAASGTIAHNRVLNINQGPSGCQEGNAIEIRNDPMDGTHPNTQHVTVFGNKIEGYQKTGIVANGDVAVDIQNNQIGSSATQANLAANSVQLGFGGTGIVMNNNIDGNSWCGPSNYVATAVLVLGGTRKH
;
A
#
# COMPACT_ATOMS: atom_id res chain seq x y z
N MET A 1 25.23 39.56 72.93
CA MET A 1 25.12 38.41 72.01
C MET A 1 23.82 38.54 71.22
N LYS A 2 23.89 39.02 69.97
CA LYS A 2 22.72 39.17 69.09
C LYS A 2 22.40 37.81 68.46
N LYS A 3 21.19 37.27 68.69
CA LYS A 3 20.68 36.09 67.99
C LYS A 3 20.12 36.53 66.63
N LEU A 4 20.69 35.98 65.56
CA LEU A 4 20.21 36.11 64.19
C LEU A 4 19.40 34.84 63.88
N THR A 5 18.11 34.96 63.62
CA THR A 5 17.27 33.86 63.11
C THR A 5 16.89 34.16 61.67
N ILE A 6 17.35 33.30 60.77
CA ILE A 6 17.14 33.35 59.32
C ILE A 6 15.81 32.65 59.02
N SER A 7 14.86 33.37 58.42
CA SER A 7 13.63 32.79 57.85
C SER A 7 13.93 32.23 56.47
N ALA A 8 13.76 30.92 56.29
CA ALA A 8 13.83 30.27 54.98
C ALA A 8 12.49 30.46 54.24
N ALA A 9 12.51 31.21 53.14
CA ALA A 9 11.38 31.30 52.21
C ALA A 9 11.43 30.10 51.25
N ALA A 10 10.44 29.22 51.32
CA ALA A 10 10.26 28.13 50.37
C ALA A 10 9.65 28.68 49.07
N ILE A 11 10.44 28.75 48.01
CA ILE A 11 9.98 29.06 46.66
C ILE A 11 9.38 27.78 46.09
N ILE A 12 8.04 27.69 46.06
CA ILE A 12 7.31 26.63 45.38
C ILE A 12 7.34 26.95 43.89
N LEU A 13 8.27 26.32 43.16
CA LEU A 13 8.34 26.39 41.71
C LEU A 13 7.25 25.46 41.13
N GLY A 14 6.08 26.04 40.84
CA GLY A 14 4.99 25.33 40.16
C GLY A 14 5.39 24.98 38.73
N ILE A 15 5.80 23.73 38.51
CA ILE A 15 5.98 23.17 37.17
C ILE A 15 4.58 22.96 36.59
N ALA A 16 4.15 23.88 35.71
CA ALA A 16 2.99 23.66 34.87
C ALA A 16 3.34 22.56 33.86
N LEU A 17 2.91 21.34 34.12
CA LEU A 17 2.95 20.25 33.15
C LEU A 17 1.98 20.62 32.02
N SER A 18 2.50 21.16 30.92
CA SER A 18 1.75 21.30 29.69
C SER A 18 1.48 19.89 29.14
N LEU A 19 0.25 19.40 29.31
CA LEU A 19 -0.27 18.23 28.60
C LEU A 19 -0.30 18.59 27.11
N VAL A 20 0.74 18.21 26.39
CA VAL A 20 0.71 18.24 24.93
C VAL A 20 -0.30 17.16 24.52
N PRO A 21 -1.42 17.49 23.86
CA PRO A 21 -2.29 16.47 23.33
C PRO A 21 -1.45 15.61 22.38
N ALA A 22 -1.46 14.28 22.60
CA ALA A 22 -0.98 13.35 21.61
C ALA A 22 -1.80 13.59 20.33
N THR A 23 -1.18 14.22 19.34
CA THR A 23 -1.75 14.41 18.02
C THR A 23 -1.96 13.03 17.42
N GLN A 24 -3.20 12.53 17.48
CA GLN A 24 -3.61 11.36 16.72
C GLN A 24 -3.42 11.72 15.25
N ALA A 25 -2.57 10.98 14.54
CA ALA A 25 -2.51 11.06 13.09
C ALA A 25 -3.74 10.36 12.50
N ALA A 26 -4.93 10.88 12.78
CA ALA A 26 -6.16 10.43 12.16
C ALA A 26 -6.12 10.82 10.67
N THR A 27 -6.65 9.93 9.82
CA THR A 27 -6.89 10.23 8.41
C THR A 27 -7.49 11.63 8.23
N ASN A 28 -6.86 12.46 7.38
CA ASN A 28 -7.35 13.80 7.04
C ASN A 28 -7.79 13.90 5.58
N CYS A 29 -7.89 12.75 4.89
CA CYS A 29 -8.40 12.69 3.54
C CYS A 29 -9.88 13.05 3.51
N SER A 30 -10.23 14.03 2.68
CA SER A 30 -11.60 14.42 2.41
C SER A 30 -11.96 14.15 0.95
N PHE A 31 -13.23 13.80 0.74
CA PHE A 31 -13.73 13.46 -0.58
C PHE A 31 -15.03 14.19 -0.87
N THR A 32 -15.08 14.85 -2.03
CA THR A 32 -16.34 15.28 -2.63
C THR A 32 -16.94 14.13 -3.40
N THR A 33 -18.17 13.75 -3.06
CA THR A 33 -18.89 12.68 -3.75
C THR A 33 -19.93 13.25 -4.71
N VAL A 34 -19.85 12.85 -5.98
CA VAL A 34 -20.87 13.12 -6.99
C VAL A 34 -21.22 11.79 -7.64
N ASP A 35 -22.50 11.41 -7.54
CA ASP A 35 -23.00 10.09 -7.95
C ASP A 35 -22.20 8.93 -7.29
N MET A 36 -21.55 8.09 -8.09
CA MET A 36 -20.72 6.95 -7.64
C MET A 36 -19.21 7.25 -7.78
N ILE A 37 -18.84 8.52 -7.71
CA ILE A 37 -17.44 8.95 -7.79
C ILE A 37 -17.09 9.66 -6.49
N MET A 38 -16.06 9.15 -5.79
CA MET A 38 -15.40 9.84 -4.69
C MET A 38 -14.16 10.56 -5.23
N VAL A 39 -14.19 11.89 -5.23
CA VAL A 39 -13.09 12.73 -5.73
C VAL A 39 -12.28 13.22 -4.54
N LEU A 40 -10.97 12.96 -4.55
CA LEU A 40 -10.07 13.47 -3.50
C LEU A 40 -9.92 14.99 -3.61
N ASP A 41 -10.15 15.71 -2.51
CA ASP A 41 -10.20 17.18 -2.55
C ASP A 41 -8.81 17.84 -2.50
N SER A 42 -7.82 17.17 -1.90
CA SER A 42 -6.44 17.67 -1.73
C SER A 42 -5.48 16.55 -1.32
N ASP A 43 -4.17 16.82 -1.38
CA ASP A 43 -3.16 15.95 -0.76
C ASP A 43 -3.47 15.70 0.71
N CYS A 44 -3.37 14.45 1.15
CA CYS A 44 -3.75 14.05 2.50
C CYS A 44 -2.85 12.93 3.04
N THR A 45 -2.99 12.67 4.34
CA THR A 45 -2.37 11.58 5.07
C THR A 45 -3.43 10.66 5.64
N THR A 46 -3.14 9.36 5.67
CA THR A 46 -4.01 8.36 6.29
C THR A 46 -3.20 7.39 7.14
N ASP A 47 -3.77 6.95 8.26
CA ASP A 47 -3.24 5.89 9.12
C ASP A 47 -4.06 4.60 9.01
N ALA A 48 -5.08 4.59 8.14
CA ALA A 48 -5.95 3.47 7.87
C ALA A 48 -6.27 3.34 6.37
N THR A 49 -6.80 2.19 5.98
CA THR A 49 -7.26 1.92 4.61
C THR A 49 -8.42 2.83 4.21
N ILE A 50 -8.32 3.43 3.03
CA ILE A 50 -9.43 4.09 2.35
C ILE A 50 -10.18 3.04 1.51
N PHE A 51 -11.46 2.84 1.81
CA PHE A 51 -12.31 1.89 1.10
C PHE A 51 -13.11 2.57 -0.01
N ILE A 52 -13.06 1.99 -1.21
CA ILE A 52 -13.88 2.37 -2.36
C ILE A 52 -15.21 1.62 -2.25
N PRO A 53 -16.37 2.29 -2.14
CA PRO A 53 -17.65 1.58 -2.06
C PRO A 53 -17.92 0.69 -3.29
N ASN A 54 -18.82 -0.28 -3.15
CA ASN A 54 -19.17 -1.15 -4.26
C ASN A 54 -19.69 -0.34 -5.46
N GLU A 55 -19.20 -0.66 -6.66
CA GLU A 55 -19.52 0.00 -7.94
C GLU A 55 -19.02 1.44 -8.06
N TRP A 56 -18.21 1.92 -7.12
CA TRP A 56 -17.72 3.29 -7.13
C TRP A 56 -16.34 3.43 -7.77
N THR A 57 -16.04 4.65 -8.18
CA THR A 57 -14.71 5.09 -8.61
C THR A 57 -14.11 6.01 -7.55
N LEU A 58 -12.90 5.71 -7.09
CA LEU A 58 -12.03 6.68 -6.44
C LEU A 58 -11.22 7.42 -7.50
N ASN A 59 -11.54 8.69 -7.70
CA ASN A 59 -10.75 9.59 -8.53
C ASN A 59 -9.85 10.44 -7.62
N GLY A 60 -8.54 10.26 -7.73
CA GLY A 60 -7.57 10.98 -6.91
C GLY A 60 -7.38 12.44 -7.31
N ASN A 61 -7.91 12.89 -8.45
CA ASN A 61 -7.75 14.25 -8.98
C ASN A 61 -6.27 14.69 -9.03
N ASP A 62 -5.38 13.73 -9.32
CA ASP A 62 -3.93 13.79 -9.29
C ASP A 62 -3.29 14.15 -7.94
N PHE A 63 -4.07 14.21 -6.85
CA PHE A 63 -3.59 14.38 -5.48
C PHE A 63 -3.01 13.10 -4.88
N THR A 64 -2.33 13.26 -3.75
CA THR A 64 -1.55 12.24 -3.06
C THR A 64 -2.19 11.82 -1.75
N ILE A 65 -2.37 10.51 -1.56
CA ILE A 65 -2.59 9.90 -0.25
C ILE A 65 -1.25 9.39 0.28
N THR A 66 -0.82 9.91 1.43
CA THR A 66 0.38 9.44 2.14
C THR A 66 -0.01 8.58 3.33
N ALA A 67 0.29 7.28 3.28
CA ALA A 67 0.12 6.39 4.42
C ALA A 67 1.23 6.59 5.45
N VAL A 68 0.84 6.67 6.73
CA VAL A 68 1.72 6.86 7.89
C VAL A 68 1.33 5.89 9.00
N ASP A 69 2.24 5.64 9.94
CA ASP A 69 1.90 4.85 11.12
C ASP A 69 0.88 5.56 12.01
N PRO A 70 -0.14 4.85 12.54
CA PRO A 70 -1.04 5.38 13.56
C PRO A 70 -0.28 5.62 14.87
N ALA A 71 -0.83 6.50 15.71
CA ALA A 71 -0.24 6.76 17.03
C ALA A 71 -0.17 5.49 17.89
N GLY A 72 1.04 5.08 18.26
CA GLY A 72 1.28 3.91 19.11
C GLY A 72 1.18 2.55 18.40
N GLY A 73 1.13 2.54 17.07
CA GLY A 73 1.12 1.32 16.26
C GLY A 73 1.92 1.49 14.96
N HIS A 74 1.62 0.65 13.99
CA HIS A 74 2.16 0.73 12.63
C HIS A 74 1.05 0.53 11.60
N PHE A 75 1.24 1.05 10.39
CA PHE A 75 0.24 0.95 9.33
C PHE A 75 0.05 -0.52 8.92
N THR A 76 -1.20 -0.97 8.83
CA THR A 76 -1.54 -2.33 8.40
C THR A 76 -2.56 -2.32 7.27
N GLY A 77 -2.39 -3.23 6.31
CA GLY A 77 -3.29 -3.41 5.17
C GLY A 77 -2.93 -2.57 3.95
N ALA A 78 -3.94 -2.25 3.16
CA ALA A 78 -3.77 -1.47 1.94
C ALA A 78 -3.99 0.03 2.22
N VAL A 79 -3.32 0.91 1.47
CA VAL A 79 -3.66 2.33 1.49
C VAL A 79 -5.06 2.55 0.90
N VAL A 80 -5.34 1.89 -0.22
CA VAL A 80 -6.66 1.88 -0.87
C VAL A 80 -7.11 0.44 -1.09
N ALA A 81 -8.36 0.13 -0.78
CA ALA A 81 -8.97 -1.17 -1.07
C ALA A 81 -10.39 -1.06 -1.61
N ASN A 82 -10.83 -2.05 -2.38
CA ASN A 82 -12.24 -2.20 -2.73
C ASN A 82 -13.06 -2.56 -1.47
N GLY A 83 -14.25 -1.97 -1.34
CA GLY A 83 -15.25 -2.28 -0.30
C GLY A 83 -16.35 -3.23 -0.79
N GLY A 84 -16.35 -3.58 -2.08
CA GLY A 84 -17.32 -4.51 -2.69
C GLY A 84 -16.75 -5.21 -3.93
N PRO A 85 -17.54 -6.07 -4.58
CA PRO A 85 -17.11 -6.88 -5.73
C PRO A 85 -16.76 -6.07 -6.99
N VAL A 86 -17.12 -4.79 -7.07
CA VAL A 86 -16.71 -3.90 -8.16
C VAL A 86 -16.15 -2.62 -7.57
N ALA A 87 -15.00 -2.17 -8.05
CA ALA A 87 -14.42 -0.88 -7.70
C ALA A 87 -13.53 -0.35 -8.83
N ASN A 88 -13.32 0.96 -8.90
CA ASN A 88 -12.34 1.56 -9.80
C ASN A 88 -11.50 2.59 -9.05
N VAL A 89 -10.25 2.76 -9.46
CA VAL A 89 -9.37 3.81 -8.94
C VAL A 89 -8.55 4.42 -10.06
N GLU A 90 -8.59 5.75 -10.13
CA GLU A 90 -7.92 6.49 -11.19
C GLU A 90 -7.33 7.82 -10.71
N HIS A 91 -6.33 8.31 -11.45
CA HIS A 91 -5.74 9.63 -11.24
C HIS A 91 -5.31 9.88 -9.78
N LEU A 92 -4.80 8.85 -9.10
CA LEU A 92 -4.41 8.94 -7.70
C LEU A 92 -2.91 8.72 -7.53
N SER A 93 -2.27 9.59 -6.76
CA SER A 93 -0.94 9.33 -6.22
C SER A 93 -1.04 8.68 -4.85
N ILE A 94 -0.29 7.61 -4.62
CA ILE A 94 -0.19 6.91 -3.34
C ILE A 94 1.28 6.81 -2.97
N THR A 95 1.61 7.13 -1.73
CA THR A 95 2.94 6.90 -1.16
C THR A 95 2.84 6.50 0.30
N THR A 96 3.94 6.01 0.87
CA THR A 96 4.10 5.86 2.31
C THR A 96 5.15 6.82 2.84
N SER A 97 5.13 7.11 4.14
CA SER A 97 6.13 7.93 4.81
C SER A 97 6.42 7.41 6.21
N ALA A 98 7.71 7.15 6.48
CA ALA A 98 8.23 6.81 7.81
C ALA A 98 7.52 5.63 8.51
N LEU A 99 7.07 4.63 7.75
CA LEU A 99 6.47 3.41 8.32
C LEU A 99 7.51 2.63 9.12
N GLY A 100 7.08 2.05 10.23
CA GLY A 100 7.86 1.11 11.02
C GLY A 100 8.14 -0.17 10.22
N ASN A 101 9.37 -0.67 10.28
CA ASN A 101 9.79 -1.88 9.57
C ASN A 101 9.32 -3.15 10.30
N VAL A 102 8.06 -3.53 10.13
CA VAL A 102 7.38 -4.62 10.84
C VAL A 102 6.77 -5.60 9.83
N CYS A 103 7.14 -6.88 9.89
CA CYS A 103 6.56 -7.86 8.96
C CYS A 103 5.13 -8.24 9.35
N ASP A 104 4.19 -8.02 8.44
CA ASP A 104 2.79 -8.43 8.58
C ASP A 104 2.42 -9.63 7.69
N ALA A 105 1.27 -10.23 7.99
CA ALA A 105 0.72 -11.38 7.29
C ALA A 105 -0.76 -11.17 6.91
N GLY A 106 -1.25 -11.99 5.97
CA GLY A 106 -2.67 -12.02 5.62
C GLY A 106 -3.22 -10.67 5.13
N ALA A 107 -4.30 -10.21 5.77
CA ALA A 107 -4.94 -8.93 5.47
C ALA A 107 -4.07 -7.73 5.86
N ASN A 108 -3.23 -7.87 6.89
CA ASN A 108 -2.43 -6.76 7.44
C ASN A 108 -1.21 -6.39 6.59
N ARG A 109 -0.86 -7.20 5.58
CA ARG A 109 0.28 -6.92 4.70
C ARG A 109 0.14 -5.55 4.02
N LEU A 110 1.23 -4.78 4.04
CA LEU A 110 1.31 -3.48 3.37
C LEU A 110 1.04 -3.62 1.86
N ARG A 111 0.10 -2.81 1.36
CA ARG A 111 -0.24 -2.70 -0.07
C ARG A 111 -0.53 -1.25 -0.44
N GLY A 112 -0.25 -0.85 -1.68
CA GLY A 112 -0.69 0.44 -2.20
C GLY A 112 -2.19 0.38 -2.50
N ILE A 113 -2.55 -0.39 -3.52
CA ILE A 113 -3.93 -0.63 -3.96
C ILE A 113 -4.22 -2.13 -3.85
N MET A 114 -5.35 -2.49 -3.22
CA MET A 114 -5.80 -3.87 -3.09
C MET A 114 -7.18 -4.08 -3.69
N PHE A 115 -7.28 -5.01 -4.65
CA PHE A 115 -8.54 -5.56 -5.13
C PHE A 115 -8.65 -7.01 -4.64
N GLN A 116 -9.48 -7.24 -3.63
CA GLN A 116 -9.80 -8.55 -3.05
C GLN A 116 -11.18 -8.99 -3.53
N ALA A 117 -11.24 -10.12 -4.23
CA ALA A 117 -12.48 -10.70 -4.76
C ALA A 117 -13.34 -9.67 -5.52
N ALA A 118 -12.68 -8.82 -6.32
CA ALA A 118 -13.33 -7.76 -7.04
C ALA A 118 -12.81 -7.58 -8.46
N SER A 119 -13.72 -7.14 -9.32
CA SER A 119 -13.48 -6.71 -10.69
C SER A 119 -13.41 -5.20 -10.79
N GLY A 120 -12.84 -4.69 -11.89
CA GLY A 120 -12.85 -3.26 -12.20
C GLY A 120 -11.54 -2.75 -12.76
N THR A 121 -11.23 -1.47 -12.52
CA THR A 121 -10.14 -0.77 -13.20
C THR A 121 -9.19 -0.06 -12.22
N ILE A 122 -7.89 -0.20 -12.46
CA ILE A 122 -6.82 0.54 -11.78
C ILE A 122 -6.03 1.29 -12.85
N ALA A 123 -6.32 2.58 -13.03
CA ALA A 123 -5.84 3.34 -14.19
C ALA A 123 -5.13 4.65 -13.82
N HIS A 124 -4.07 5.01 -14.54
CA HIS A 124 -3.47 6.35 -14.45
C HIS A 124 -3.04 6.78 -13.03
N ASN A 125 -2.70 5.82 -12.17
CA ASN A 125 -2.25 6.09 -10.80
C ASN A 125 -0.72 6.19 -10.71
N ARG A 126 -0.23 6.85 -9.66
CA ARG A 126 1.18 6.86 -9.27
C ARG A 126 1.32 6.15 -7.94
N VAL A 127 1.75 4.89 -7.92
CA VAL A 127 1.89 4.10 -6.69
C VAL A 127 3.37 3.98 -6.34
N LEU A 128 3.81 4.83 -5.43
CA LEU A 128 5.22 5.07 -5.14
C LEU A 128 5.58 4.65 -3.72
N ASN A 129 6.81 4.22 -3.48
CA ASN A 129 7.37 4.01 -2.15
C ASN A 129 6.49 3.13 -1.23
N ILE A 130 5.87 2.08 -1.76
CA ILE A 130 5.11 1.12 -0.95
C ILE A 130 6.10 0.14 -0.31
N ASN A 131 6.81 0.61 0.70
CA ASN A 131 7.84 -0.12 1.44
C ASN A 131 7.95 0.43 2.87
N GLN A 132 8.49 -0.39 3.76
CA GLN A 132 8.69 -0.06 5.19
C GLN A 132 10.16 -0.17 5.59
N GLY A 133 11.07 -0.10 4.62
CA GLY A 133 12.52 -0.18 4.84
C GLY A 133 13.14 -1.55 4.59
N PRO A 134 14.43 -1.72 4.95
CA PRO A 134 15.26 -2.84 4.49
C PRO A 134 14.96 -4.13 5.27
N SER A 135 13.99 -4.92 4.82
CA SER A 135 13.64 -6.21 5.41
C SER A 135 13.31 -7.29 4.38
N GLY A 136 13.25 -8.54 4.85
CA GLY A 136 12.80 -9.68 4.07
C GLY A 136 11.27 -9.87 4.07
N CYS A 137 10.50 -8.91 4.60
CA CYS A 137 9.05 -9.05 4.71
C CYS A 137 8.43 -9.22 3.31
N GLN A 138 7.60 -10.24 3.17
CA GLN A 138 6.98 -10.60 1.89
C GLN A 138 5.74 -9.73 1.64
N GLU A 139 5.89 -8.40 1.65
CA GLU A 139 4.81 -7.41 1.54
C GLU A 139 5.30 -6.11 0.90
N GLY A 140 4.46 -5.07 0.92
CA GLY A 140 4.69 -3.84 0.17
C GLY A 140 4.56 -4.11 -1.32
N ASN A 141 3.40 -4.66 -1.68
CA ASN A 141 2.98 -4.79 -3.07
C ASN A 141 2.35 -3.47 -3.49
N ALA A 142 2.81 -2.85 -4.58
CA ALA A 142 2.20 -1.59 -5.03
C ALA A 142 0.74 -1.80 -5.43
N ILE A 143 0.47 -2.80 -6.27
CA ILE A 143 -0.89 -3.23 -6.61
C ILE A 143 -1.02 -4.73 -6.35
N GLU A 144 -1.97 -5.13 -5.50
CA GLU A 144 -2.32 -6.54 -5.27
C GLU A 144 -3.77 -6.80 -5.66
N ILE A 145 -3.95 -7.67 -6.67
CA ILE A 145 -5.22 -8.19 -7.11
C ILE A 145 -5.27 -9.65 -6.73
N ARG A 146 -6.36 -10.07 -6.09
CA ARG A 146 -6.49 -11.47 -5.70
C ARG A 146 -7.92 -11.91 -5.49
N ASN A 147 -8.14 -13.20 -5.74
CA ASN A 147 -9.41 -13.85 -5.49
C ASN A 147 -9.14 -15.28 -5.00
N ASP A 148 -9.53 -15.57 -3.77
CA ASP A 148 -9.45 -16.93 -3.23
C ASP A 148 -10.56 -17.79 -3.87
N PRO A 149 -10.36 -19.10 -4.08
CA PRO A 149 -9.17 -19.89 -3.79
C PRO A 149 -7.98 -19.58 -4.71
N MET A 150 -6.78 -19.73 -4.14
CA MET A 150 -5.48 -19.48 -4.79
C MET A 150 -5.05 -20.64 -5.68
N ASP A 151 -5.95 -21.07 -6.57
CA ASP A 151 -5.74 -22.19 -7.50
C ASP A 151 -6.34 -21.96 -8.90
N GLY A 152 -7.13 -20.88 -9.09
CA GLY A 152 -7.71 -20.53 -10.39
C GLY A 152 -8.88 -21.42 -10.83
N THR A 153 -9.53 -22.11 -9.88
CA THR A 153 -10.59 -23.10 -10.20
C THR A 153 -12.01 -22.62 -9.91
N HIS A 154 -12.20 -21.38 -9.47
CA HIS A 154 -13.48 -20.89 -9.01
C HIS A 154 -14.36 -20.37 -10.18
N PRO A 155 -15.70 -20.50 -10.12
CA PRO A 155 -16.57 -20.18 -11.25
C PRO A 155 -16.76 -18.68 -11.51
N ASN A 156 -16.36 -17.83 -10.57
CA ASN A 156 -16.52 -16.37 -10.66
C ASN A 156 -15.16 -15.70 -10.70
N THR A 157 -14.40 -15.96 -11.77
CA THR A 157 -13.14 -15.28 -12.05
C THR A 157 -13.35 -13.78 -12.05
N GLN A 158 -12.52 -13.06 -11.29
CA GLN A 158 -12.57 -11.60 -11.26
C GLN A 158 -11.72 -11.01 -12.36
N HIS A 159 -12.23 -9.98 -13.02
CA HIS A 159 -11.57 -9.33 -14.15
C HIS A 159 -11.10 -7.93 -13.77
N VAL A 160 -9.80 -7.69 -13.86
CA VAL A 160 -9.22 -6.37 -13.52
C VAL A 160 -8.34 -5.85 -14.66
N THR A 161 -8.61 -4.63 -15.10
CA THR A 161 -7.75 -3.91 -16.05
C THR A 161 -6.82 -2.99 -15.28
N VAL A 162 -5.51 -3.10 -15.54
CA VAL A 162 -4.47 -2.29 -14.89
C VAL A 162 -3.67 -1.58 -15.97
N PHE A 163 -3.87 -0.26 -16.12
CA PHE A 163 -3.22 0.46 -17.21
C PHE A 163 -2.78 1.89 -16.92
N GLY A 164 -1.73 2.33 -17.62
CA GLY A 164 -1.27 3.72 -17.53
C GLY A 164 -0.73 4.12 -16.16
N ASN A 165 -0.44 3.16 -15.27
CA ASN A 165 0.06 3.44 -13.93
C ASN A 165 1.59 3.64 -13.95
N LYS A 166 2.09 4.48 -13.04
CA LYS A 166 3.51 4.58 -12.70
C LYS A 166 3.76 3.97 -11.32
N ILE A 167 4.66 3.00 -11.26
CA ILE A 167 4.93 2.20 -10.05
C ILE A 167 6.43 2.17 -9.79
N GLU A 168 6.86 2.53 -8.57
CA GLU A 168 8.27 2.58 -8.21
C GLU A 168 8.47 2.52 -6.69
N GLY A 169 9.59 2.00 -6.21
CA GLY A 169 9.93 2.00 -4.79
C GLY A 169 9.05 1.09 -3.93
N TYR A 170 8.39 0.09 -4.53
CA TYR A 170 7.69 -0.96 -3.79
C TYR A 170 8.69 -1.92 -3.15
N GLN A 171 8.25 -2.67 -2.15
CA GLN A 171 9.08 -3.64 -1.46
C GLN A 171 9.10 -4.98 -2.20
N LYS A 172 7.97 -5.70 -2.26
CA LYS A 172 7.92 -7.07 -2.80
C LYS A 172 7.55 -7.18 -4.27
N THR A 173 6.47 -6.53 -4.71
CA THR A 173 6.03 -6.65 -6.10
C THR A 173 5.37 -5.37 -6.61
N GLY A 174 5.62 -5.02 -7.87
CA GLY A 174 4.98 -3.87 -8.50
C GLY A 174 3.48 -4.14 -8.69
N ILE A 175 3.14 -5.12 -9.54
CA ILE A 175 1.78 -5.60 -9.76
C ILE A 175 1.74 -7.10 -9.53
N VAL A 176 0.86 -7.56 -8.63
CA VAL A 176 0.63 -8.99 -8.41
C VAL A 176 -0.83 -9.35 -8.61
N ALA A 177 -1.08 -10.41 -9.37
CA ALA A 177 -2.38 -11.03 -9.53
C ALA A 177 -2.30 -12.50 -9.09
N ASN A 178 -3.02 -12.86 -8.03
CA ASN A 178 -3.02 -14.22 -7.49
C ASN A 178 -4.41 -14.82 -7.33
N GLY A 179 -4.55 -16.12 -7.57
CA GLY A 179 -5.84 -16.81 -7.42
C GLY A 179 -6.73 -16.68 -8.64
N ASP A 180 -8.05 -16.86 -8.45
CA ASP A 180 -9.04 -16.88 -9.53
C ASP A 180 -9.33 -15.46 -10.08
N VAL A 181 -8.32 -14.91 -10.75
CA VAL A 181 -8.32 -13.58 -11.35
C VAL A 181 -7.80 -13.67 -12.79
N ALA A 182 -8.38 -12.85 -13.66
CA ALA A 182 -7.93 -12.63 -15.03
C ALA A 182 -7.62 -11.14 -15.21
N VAL A 183 -6.37 -10.80 -15.50
CA VAL A 183 -5.93 -9.40 -15.57
C VAL A 183 -5.49 -8.98 -16.98
N ASP A 184 -5.74 -7.72 -17.32
CA ASP A 184 -5.10 -7.05 -18.47
C ASP A 184 -4.17 -5.96 -17.93
N ILE A 185 -2.86 -6.24 -17.94
CA ILE A 185 -1.81 -5.34 -17.45
C ILE A 185 -1.14 -4.71 -18.66
N GLN A 186 -1.44 -3.45 -18.93
CA GLN A 186 -0.96 -2.80 -20.14
C GLN A 186 -0.52 -1.35 -19.98
N ASN A 187 0.47 -0.92 -20.76
CA ASN A 187 0.89 0.48 -20.84
C ASN A 187 1.30 1.09 -19.48
N ASN A 188 1.81 0.27 -18.54
CA ASN A 188 2.32 0.75 -17.26
C ASN A 188 3.83 1.03 -17.31
N GLN A 189 4.29 1.95 -16.48
CA GLN A 189 5.70 2.16 -16.17
C GLN A 189 6.01 1.56 -14.80
N ILE A 190 6.81 0.50 -14.76
CA ILE A 190 7.14 -0.21 -13.53
C ILE A 190 8.65 -0.17 -13.33
N GLY A 191 9.08 0.67 -12.39
CA GLY A 191 10.45 0.82 -11.98
C GLY A 191 10.86 -0.19 -10.91
N SER A 192 11.93 0.17 -10.23
CA SER A 192 12.66 -0.70 -9.31
C SER A 192 12.00 -0.83 -7.93
N SER A 193 12.23 -1.98 -7.27
CA SER A 193 11.95 -2.17 -5.85
C SER A 193 12.94 -1.39 -4.99
N ALA A 194 12.47 -0.86 -3.86
CA ALA A 194 13.29 -0.15 -2.88
C ALA A 194 14.19 -1.10 -2.05
N THR A 195 13.91 -2.41 -2.07
CA THR A 195 14.51 -3.40 -1.15
C THR A 195 15.14 -4.59 -1.88
N GLN A 196 15.64 -4.35 -3.10
CA GLN A 196 16.27 -5.38 -3.96
C GLN A 196 17.47 -6.10 -3.34
N ALA A 197 18.11 -5.49 -2.34
CA ALA A 197 19.19 -6.11 -1.58
C ALA A 197 18.68 -7.07 -0.49
N ASN A 198 17.40 -6.96 -0.09
CA ASN A 198 16.84 -7.62 1.08
C ASN A 198 15.86 -8.74 0.74
N LEU A 199 15.15 -8.63 -0.38
CA LEU A 199 14.21 -9.65 -0.84
C LEU A 199 14.15 -9.72 -2.39
N ALA A 200 13.87 -10.91 -2.91
CA ALA A 200 13.66 -11.10 -4.34
C ALA A 200 12.32 -10.46 -4.76
N ALA A 201 12.40 -9.31 -5.44
CA ALA A 201 11.26 -8.54 -5.90
C ALA A 201 10.93 -8.86 -7.36
N ASN A 202 9.64 -8.83 -7.70
CA ASN A 202 9.15 -9.00 -9.07
C ASN A 202 8.49 -7.70 -9.53
N SER A 203 8.62 -7.34 -10.81
CA SER A 203 7.87 -6.17 -11.31
C SER A 203 6.41 -6.52 -11.54
N VAL A 204 6.16 -7.61 -12.26
CA VAL A 204 4.83 -8.21 -12.45
C VAL A 204 4.86 -9.67 -12.03
N GLN A 205 3.83 -10.11 -11.31
CA GLN A 205 3.62 -11.52 -10.99
C GLN A 205 2.18 -11.95 -11.29
N LEU A 206 2.04 -12.99 -12.12
CA LEU A 206 0.82 -13.77 -12.26
C LEU A 206 1.06 -15.12 -11.61
N GLY A 207 0.36 -15.41 -10.52
CA GLY A 207 0.65 -16.55 -9.68
C GLY A 207 -0.59 -17.28 -9.19
N PHE A 208 -0.40 -18.52 -8.75
CA PHE A 208 -1.38 -19.25 -7.96
C PHE A 208 -2.80 -19.31 -8.57
N GLY A 209 -2.89 -19.57 -9.87
CA GLY A 209 -4.16 -19.59 -10.61
C GLY A 209 -4.49 -18.30 -11.35
N GLY A 210 -3.75 -17.21 -11.09
CA GLY A 210 -3.92 -15.95 -11.79
C GLY A 210 -3.55 -16.08 -13.26
N THR A 211 -4.41 -15.56 -14.13
CA THR A 211 -4.22 -15.54 -15.58
C THR A 211 -4.25 -14.10 -16.09
N GLY A 212 -3.80 -13.86 -17.32
CA GLY A 212 -3.91 -12.53 -17.89
C GLY A 212 -2.99 -12.25 -19.06
N ILE A 213 -3.06 -11.00 -19.51
CA ILE A 213 -2.24 -10.41 -20.56
C ILE A 213 -1.31 -9.38 -19.91
N VAL A 214 -0.03 -9.41 -20.29
CA VAL A 214 0.97 -8.40 -19.91
C VAL A 214 1.56 -7.85 -21.18
N MET A 215 1.16 -6.65 -21.60
CA MET A 215 1.54 -6.08 -22.90
C MET A 215 1.90 -4.61 -22.84
N ASN A 216 2.85 -4.16 -23.68
CA ASN A 216 3.22 -2.75 -23.83
C ASN A 216 3.61 -2.03 -22.52
N ASN A 217 4.09 -2.76 -21.51
CA ASN A 217 4.60 -2.17 -20.28
C ASN A 217 6.08 -1.81 -20.45
N ASN A 218 6.50 -0.69 -19.86
CA ASN A 218 7.90 -0.37 -19.69
C ASN A 218 8.34 -0.82 -18.29
N ILE A 219 9.17 -1.86 -18.22
CA ILE A 219 9.63 -2.47 -16.96
C ILE A 219 11.15 -2.36 -16.88
N ASP A 220 11.64 -1.73 -15.81
CA ASP A 220 13.07 -1.49 -15.61
C ASP A 220 13.49 -1.58 -14.14
N GLY A 221 14.79 -1.79 -13.91
CA GLY A 221 15.45 -1.53 -12.64
C GLY A 221 15.30 -2.61 -11.57
N ASN A 222 14.55 -3.69 -11.81
CA ASN A 222 14.47 -4.82 -10.89
C ASN A 222 15.56 -5.87 -11.16
N SER A 223 16.40 -6.07 -10.16
CA SER A 223 17.43 -7.09 -10.07
C SER A 223 17.47 -7.64 -8.65
N TRP A 224 17.89 -8.89 -8.51
CA TRP A 224 18.15 -9.47 -7.19
C TRP A 224 19.61 -9.22 -6.84
N CYS A 225 19.85 -8.39 -5.80
CA CYS A 225 21.19 -7.97 -5.41
C CYS A 225 21.73 -8.72 -4.17
N GLY A 226 20.97 -9.65 -3.62
CA GLY A 226 21.33 -10.39 -2.40
C GLY A 226 22.12 -11.68 -2.66
N PRO A 227 22.75 -12.25 -1.62
CA PRO A 227 23.54 -13.48 -1.72
C PRO A 227 22.63 -14.72 -1.75
N SER A 228 22.17 -15.19 -2.91
CA SER A 228 21.44 -16.48 -3.04
C SER A 228 21.16 -16.90 -4.50
N ASN A 229 20.47 -18.03 -4.66
CA ASN A 229 19.88 -18.58 -5.88
C ASN A 229 18.43 -18.11 -6.16
N TYR A 230 17.94 -17.07 -5.49
CA TYR A 230 16.63 -16.49 -5.81
C TYR A 230 16.70 -15.68 -7.11
N VAL A 231 15.54 -15.55 -7.77
CA VAL A 231 15.41 -14.80 -9.03
C VAL A 231 14.47 -13.63 -8.78
N ALA A 232 14.94 -12.41 -9.01
CA ALA A 232 14.08 -11.27 -9.34
C ALA A 232 13.85 -11.30 -10.84
N THR A 233 12.63 -11.00 -11.27
CA THR A 233 12.29 -10.94 -12.70
C THR A 233 11.39 -9.76 -13.00
N ALA A 234 11.48 -9.28 -14.24
CA ALA A 234 10.54 -8.31 -14.79
C ALA A 234 9.11 -8.90 -14.78
N VAL A 235 8.94 -10.12 -15.27
CA VAL A 235 7.65 -10.82 -15.28
C VAL A 235 7.84 -12.24 -14.77
N LEU A 236 7.10 -12.58 -13.71
CA LEU A 236 6.99 -13.94 -13.19
C LEU A 236 5.62 -14.50 -13.53
N VAL A 237 5.60 -15.64 -14.24
CA VAL A 237 4.39 -16.46 -14.37
C VAL A 237 4.66 -17.76 -13.62
N LEU A 238 3.87 -18.02 -12.58
CA LEU A 238 4.07 -19.15 -11.68
C LEU A 238 2.78 -19.97 -11.56
N GLY A 239 2.85 -21.25 -11.95
CA GLY A 239 1.82 -22.24 -11.67
C GLY A 239 1.96 -22.85 -10.27
N GLY A 240 0.85 -23.38 -9.73
CA GLY A 240 0.79 -24.05 -8.43
C GLY A 240 -0.37 -23.53 -7.58
N THR A 241 -0.72 -24.24 -6.51
CA THR A 241 -1.73 -23.78 -5.55
C THR A 241 -1.04 -23.20 -4.32
N ARG A 242 -1.53 -22.06 -3.81
CA ARG A 242 -1.00 -21.51 -2.54
C ARG A 242 -1.64 -22.28 -1.39
N LYS A 243 -0.87 -23.15 -0.71
CA LYS A 243 -1.31 -23.72 0.57
C LYS A 243 -1.20 -22.60 1.63
N HIS A 244 -2.33 -22.22 2.21
CA HIS A 244 -2.40 -21.27 3.33
C HIS A 244 -1.68 -21.80 4.56
#